data_AF-A0A917NDG8-F1
#
_entry.id   AF-A0A917NDG8-F1
#
_cell.length_a   1.000
_cell.length_b   1.000
_cell.length_c   1.000
_cell.angle_alpha   90.00
_cell.angle_beta   90.00
_cell.angle_gamma   90.00
#
_symmetry.space_group_name_H-M   'P 1'
#
loop_
_entity.id
_entity.type
_entity.pdbx_description
1 polymer ?
#
loop_
_entity_poly.entity_id
_entity_poly.type
_entity_poly.pdbx_seq_one_letter_code
_entity_poly.pdbx_strand_id
1 'polypeptide(L)'
;MTITGRPSDIEADLLDTSRCAVRLACECCEKRGDLAVVASHTPLGVLCVTLCRACGLAGRRPRWSGPRGADRIYQHCQHLGIDRARMSTLLAQHRHLGLPEVWLS
;
A
#
# COMPACT_ATOMS: atom_id res chain seq x y z
N MET A 1 -17.76 28.61 7.86
CA MET A 1 -16.51 27.84 8.12
C MET A 1 -16.08 27.25 6.79
N THR A 2 -15.11 27.88 6.14
CA THR A 2 -14.69 27.54 4.77
C THR A 2 -13.49 26.61 4.86
N ILE A 3 -13.65 25.36 4.43
CA ILE A 3 -12.56 24.39 4.37
C ILE A 3 -11.70 24.73 3.16
N THR A 4 -10.52 25.30 3.40
CA THR A 4 -9.50 25.61 2.38
C THR A 4 -8.49 24.47 2.29
N GLY A 5 -8.92 23.27 1.89
CA GLY A 5 -8.01 22.21 1.45
C GLY A 5 -7.85 22.29 -0.06
N ARG A 6 -6.63 22.16 -0.59
CA ARG A 6 -6.50 21.93 -2.05
C ARG A 6 -7.13 20.57 -2.38
N PRO A 7 -7.63 20.35 -3.60
CA PRO A 7 -8.09 19.03 -4.04
C PRO A 7 -7.05 17.91 -3.80
N SER A 8 -5.76 18.27 -3.84
CA SER A 8 -4.61 17.39 -3.60
C SER A 8 -4.44 16.91 -2.15
N ASP A 9 -5.09 17.56 -1.18
CA ASP A 9 -5.02 17.16 0.24
C ASP A 9 -6.14 16.17 0.61
N ILE A 10 -7.10 15.95 -0.31
CA ILE A 10 -8.21 15.01 -0.19
C ILE A 10 -7.99 13.77 -1.10
N GLU A 11 -7.05 13.85 -2.05
CA GLU A 11 -6.54 12.69 -2.76
C GLU A 11 -5.71 11.85 -1.79
N ALA A 12 -6.35 10.85 -1.18
CA ALA A 12 -5.72 9.91 -0.26
C ALA A 12 -4.38 9.43 -0.83
N ASP A 13 -3.29 9.69 -0.12
CA ASP A 13 -2.00 9.10 -0.44
C ASP A 13 -2.18 7.58 -0.39
N LEU A 14 -2.22 6.95 -1.57
CA LEU A 14 -2.47 5.52 -1.71
C LEU A 14 -1.37 4.70 -1.05
N LEU A 15 -0.24 5.32 -0.70
CA LEU A 15 0.89 4.69 -0.02
C LEU A 15 0.90 4.96 1.48
N ASP A 16 -0.06 5.70 2.04
CA ASP A 16 -0.14 5.97 3.47
C ASP A 16 -0.38 4.67 4.25
N THR A 17 0.67 4.19 4.92
CA THR A 17 0.64 3.02 5.78
C THR A 17 0.63 3.36 7.27
N SER A 18 0.54 4.64 7.65
CA SER A 18 0.68 5.11 9.04
C SER A 18 -0.36 4.49 9.99
N ARG A 19 -1.49 4.04 9.45
CA ARG A 19 -2.59 3.39 10.18
C ARG A 19 -2.75 1.90 9.87
N CYS A 20 -1.92 1.35 8.99
CA CYS A 20 -1.95 -0.07 8.69
C CYS A 20 -1.38 -0.89 9.86
N ALA A 21 -2.09 -1.96 10.23
CA ALA A 21 -1.64 -2.85 11.30
C ALA A 21 -0.33 -3.56 10.91
N VAL A 22 0.68 -3.45 11.79
CA VAL A 22 1.91 -4.24 11.71
C VAL A 22 1.60 -5.67 12.16
N ARG A 23 2.00 -6.67 11.38
CA ARG A 23 1.88 -8.08 11.77
C ARG A 23 2.96 -8.49 12.76
N LEU A 24 2.74 -9.61 13.45
CA LEU A 24 3.68 -10.16 14.44
C LEU A 24 4.97 -10.73 13.81
N ALA A 25 4.98 -10.98 12.51
CA ALA A 25 6.08 -11.58 11.78
C ALA A 25 6.20 -11.00 10.37
N CYS A 26 7.43 -10.99 9.84
CA CYS A 26 7.72 -10.66 8.46
C CYS A 26 6.99 -11.62 7.52
N GLU A 27 6.29 -11.07 6.52
CA GLU A 27 5.51 -11.87 5.59
C GLU A 27 6.34 -12.61 4.53
N CYS A 28 7.65 -12.31 4.44
CA CYS A 28 8.56 -13.00 3.51
C CYS A 28 9.37 -14.12 4.17
N CYS A 29 9.79 -13.96 5.43
CA CYS A 29 10.72 -14.88 6.09
C CYS A 29 10.31 -15.28 7.50
N GLU A 30 9.12 -14.87 7.95
CA GLU A 30 8.51 -15.24 9.24
C GLU A 30 9.27 -14.80 10.50
N LYS A 31 10.40 -14.08 10.34
CA LYS A 31 11.13 -13.48 11.46
C LYS A 31 10.28 -12.47 12.20
N ARG A 32 10.43 -12.43 13.52
CA ARG A 32 9.79 -11.47 14.43
C ARG A 32 10.78 -10.38 14.83
N GLY A 33 10.25 -9.20 15.16
CA GLY A 33 11.05 -8.04 15.55
C GLY A 33 11.60 -7.24 14.36
N ASP A 34 11.83 -5.95 14.58
CA ASP A 34 12.27 -4.98 13.57
C ASP A 34 11.43 -5.04 12.28
N LEU A 35 10.11 -4.86 12.45
CA LEU A 35 9.10 -4.95 11.40
C LEU A 35 8.55 -3.57 11.07
N ALA A 36 8.36 -3.30 9.79
CA ALA A 36 7.69 -2.10 9.29
C ALA A 36 6.60 -2.48 8.29
N VAL A 37 5.57 -1.64 8.19
CA VAL A 37 4.55 -1.77 7.15
C VAL A 37 4.94 -0.91 5.96
N VAL A 38 5.01 -1.54 4.80
CA VAL A 38 5.30 -0.88 3.52
C VAL A 38 4.13 -1.04 2.56
N ALA A 39 3.88 -0.02 1.75
CA ALA A 39 2.94 -0.10 0.65
C ALA A 39 3.58 -0.85 -0.52
N SER A 40 2.83 -1.75 -1.15
CA SER A 40 3.26 -2.52 -2.31
C SER A 40 2.23 -2.45 -3.43
N HIS A 41 2.69 -2.06 -4.60
CA HIS A 41 1.86 -2.02 -5.81
C HIS A 41 1.64 -3.41 -6.39
N THR A 42 0.40 -3.70 -6.78
CA THR A 42 0.02 -4.89 -7.55
C THR A 42 -0.90 -4.48 -8.71
N PRO A 43 -1.09 -5.34 -9.72
CA PRO A 43 -2.08 -5.08 -10.77
C PRO A 43 -3.52 -4.89 -10.25
N LEU A 44 -3.82 -5.39 -9.05
CA LEU A 44 -5.15 -5.32 -8.44
C LEU A 44 -5.34 -4.10 -7.52
N GLY A 45 -4.27 -3.36 -7.19
CA GLY A 45 -4.29 -2.26 -6.24
C GLY A 45 -3.03 -2.15 -5.37
N VAL A 46 -3.06 -1.23 -4.41
CA VAL A 46 -2.02 -1.12 -3.36
C VAL A 46 -2.42 -1.94 -2.15
N LEU A 47 -1.45 -2.59 -1.52
CA LEU A 47 -1.64 -3.32 -0.28
C LEU A 47 -0.53 -3.03 0.73
N CYS A 48 -0.85 -3.18 2.01
CA CYS A 48 0.08 -3.07 3.13
C CYS A 48 0.76 -4.42 3.43
N VAL A 49 2.10 -4.41 3.50
CA VAL A 49 2.94 -5.57 3.78
C VAL A 49 3.79 -5.33 5.01
N THR A 50 3.78 -6.26 5.96
CA THR A 50 4.74 -6.24 7.06
C THR A 50 6.03 -6.95 6.67
N LEU A 51 7.14 -6.21 6.62
CA LEU A 51 8.47 -6.75 6.30
C LEU A 51 9.48 -6.42 7.40
N CYS A 52 10.46 -7.30 7.60
CA CYS A 52 11.66 -6.93 8.32
C CYS A 52 12.58 -6.08 7.44
N ARG A 53 13.46 -5.29 8.04
CA ARG A 53 14.41 -4.42 7.32
C ARG A 53 15.18 -5.15 6.23
N ALA A 54 15.68 -6.35 6.51
CA ALA A 54 16.44 -7.15 5.53
C ALA A 54 15.60 -7.59 4.32
N CYS A 55 14.32 -7.92 4.52
CA CYS A 55 13.43 -8.27 3.41
C CYS A 55 13.01 -7.04 2.61
N GLY A 56 12.76 -5.91 3.28
CA GLY A 56 12.46 -4.64 2.62
C GLY A 56 13.62 -4.15 1.76
N LEU A 57 14.84 -4.14 2.27
CA LEU A 57 16.05 -3.74 1.52
C LEU A 57 16.38 -4.67 0.35
N ALA A 58 16.02 -5.94 0.45
CA ALA A 58 16.23 -6.91 -0.62
C ALA A 58 15.08 -6.95 -1.65
N GLY A 59 14.13 -6.02 -1.59
CA GLY A 59 13.00 -5.95 -2.51
C GLY A 59 12.09 -7.19 -2.48
N ARG A 60 12.12 -7.98 -1.39
CA ARG A 60 11.35 -9.23 -1.34
C ARG A 60 9.86 -8.92 -1.23
N ARG A 61 9.08 -9.62 -2.05
CA ARG A 61 7.62 -9.56 -2.00
C ARG A 61 7.06 -10.89 -1.51
N PRO A 62 6.12 -10.89 -0.56
CA PRO A 62 5.45 -12.13 -0.16
C PRO A 62 4.69 -12.71 -1.34
N ARG A 63 4.62 -14.04 -1.41
CA ARG A 63 3.75 -14.73 -2.36
C ARG A 63 2.40 -14.94 -1.68
N TRP A 64 1.39 -14.20 -2.13
CA TRP A 64 0.02 -14.43 -1.69
C TRP A 64 -0.76 -15.20 -2.75
N SER A 65 -1.71 -16.02 -2.31
CA SER A 65 -2.79 -16.46 -3.19
C SER A 65 -3.67 -15.26 -3.56
N GLY A 66 -4.29 -15.29 -4.75
CA GLY A 66 -5.15 -14.22 -5.26
C GLY A 66 -6.18 -13.68 -4.24
N PRO A 67 -6.94 -14.55 -3.55
CA PRO A 67 -7.91 -14.12 -2.53
C PRO A 67 -7.27 -13.34 -1.38
N ARG A 68 -6.13 -13.82 -0.84
CA ARG A 68 -5.41 -13.13 0.23
C ARG A 68 -4.89 -11.76 -0.22
N GLY A 69 -4.52 -11.62 -1.48
CA GLY A 69 -4.14 -10.33 -2.06
C GLY A 69 -5.33 -9.36 -2.09
N ALA A 70 -6.50 -9.82 -2.54
CA ALA A 70 -7.70 -8.98 -2.60
C ALA A 70 -8.17 -8.50 -1.22
N ASP A 71 -8.13 -9.37 -0.20
CA ASP A 71 -8.48 -8.99 1.18
C ASP A 71 -7.55 -7.90 1.73
N ARG A 72 -6.26 -7.97 1.41
CA ARG A 72 -5.27 -6.95 1.83
C ARG A 72 -5.50 -5.60 1.19
N ILE A 73 -5.84 -5.62 -0.09
CA ILE A 73 -6.20 -4.43 -0.86
C ILE A 73 -7.45 -3.80 -0.24
N TYR A 74 -8.43 -4.61 0.13
CA TYR A 74 -9.63 -4.12 0.81
C TYR A 74 -9.34 -3.54 2.20
N GLN A 75 -8.50 -4.21 2.99
CA GLN A 75 -8.05 -3.66 4.29
C GLN A 75 -7.37 -2.30 4.12
N HIS A 76 -6.49 -2.17 3.12
CA HIS A 76 -5.84 -0.89 2.82
C HIS A 76 -6.84 0.20 2.46
N CYS A 77 -7.79 -0.11 1.57
CA CYS A 77 -8.91 0.76 1.22
C CYS A 77 -9.70 1.24 2.45
N GLN A 78 -10.03 0.33 3.37
CA GLN A 78 -10.77 0.67 4.59
C GLN A 78 -10.00 1.67 5.46
N HIS A 79 -8.67 1.53 5.60
CA HIS A 79 -7.87 2.49 6.36
C HIS A 79 -7.85 3.88 5.74
N LEU A 80 -7.85 3.94 4.40
CA LEU A 80 -7.89 5.19 3.63
C LEU A 80 -9.30 5.78 3.51
N GLY A 81 -10.35 5.07 3.95
CA GLY A 81 -11.73 5.51 3.83
C GLY A 81 -12.25 5.52 2.38
N ILE A 82 -11.64 4.72 1.50
CA ILE A 82 -12.04 4.59 0.09
C ILE A 82 -12.45 3.15 -0.21
N ASP A 83 -13.17 2.92 -1.30
CA ASP A 83 -13.37 1.58 -1.83
C ASP A 83 -12.31 1.21 -2.88
N ARG A 84 -12.36 -0.05 -3.32
CA ARG A 84 -11.43 -0.57 -4.35
C ARG A 84 -11.59 0.13 -5.70
N ALA A 85 -12.80 0.54 -6.06
CA ALA A 85 -13.05 1.20 -7.34
C ALA A 85 -12.37 2.58 -7.36
N ARG A 86 -12.52 3.34 -6.27
CA ARG A 86 -11.88 4.64 -6.08
C ARG A 86 -10.36 4.52 -6.10
N MET A 87 -9.78 3.52 -5.43
CA MET A 87 -8.34 3.28 -5.51
C MET A 87 -7.89 2.96 -6.95
N SER A 88 -8.62 2.13 -7.69
CA SER A 88 -8.31 1.85 -9.10
C SER A 88 -8.36 3.12 -9.96
N THR A 89 -9.34 3.99 -9.74
CA THR A 89 -9.43 5.29 -10.43
C THR A 89 -8.22 6.17 -10.12
N LEU A 90 -7.83 6.29 -8.85
CA LEU A 90 -6.67 7.08 -8.43
C LEU A 90 -5.37 6.52 -9.02
N LEU A 91 -5.19 5.19 -9.00
CA LEU A 91 -4.04 4.53 -9.63
C LEU A 91 -3.97 4.78 -11.14
N ALA A 92 -5.11 4.74 -11.83
CA ALA A 92 -5.17 5.04 -13.26
C ALA A 92 -4.80 6.50 -13.53
N GLN A 93 -5.27 7.45 -12.71
CA GLN A 93 -4.90 8.86 -12.80
C GLN A 93 -3.39 9.06 -12.60
N HIS A 94 -2.79 8.44 -11.58
CA HIS A 94 -1.33 8.50 -11.37
C HIS A 94 -0.52 7.89 -12.52
N ARG A 95 -1.01 6.79 -13.13
CA ARG A 95 -0.38 6.18 -14.31
C ARG A 95 -0.44 7.09 -15.54
N HIS A 96 -1.53 7.84 -15.71
CA HIS A 96 -1.70 8.79 -16.81
C HIS A 96 -0.90 10.09 -16.61
N LEU A 97 -0.54 10.45 -15.38
CA LEU A 97 0.23 11.66 -15.06
C LEU A 97 1.76 11.51 -15.23
N GLY A 98 2.25 10.36 -15.69
CA GLY A 98 3.65 10.19 -16.10
C GLY A 98 4.69 10.39 -15.00
N LEU A 99 4.32 10.21 -13.73
CA LEU A 99 5.30 10.22 -12.64
C LEU A 99 6.21 8.98 -12.79
N PRO A 100 7.54 9.15 -12.78
CA PRO A 100 8.47 8.09 -13.15
C PRO A 100 8.33 6.87 -12.23
N GLU A 101 8.41 5.67 -12.83
CA GLU A 101 8.42 4.35 -12.20
C GLU A 101 9.65 4.10 -11.29
N VAL A 102 10.15 5.11 -10.58
CA VAL A 102 11.34 5.03 -9.72
C VAL A 102 11.00 4.50 -8.32
N TRP A 103 10.31 3.35 -8.24
CA TRP A 103 10.20 2.57 -7.00
C TRP A 103 10.20 1.05 -7.28
N LEU A 104 11.02 0.63 -8.24
CA LEU A 104 11.44 -0.75 -8.43
C LEU A 104 12.97 -0.80 -8.30
N SER A 105 13.45 -0.88 -7.06
CA SER A 105 14.79 -1.37 -6.74
C SER A 105 14.65 -2.55 -5.80
#